data_AF-A0A9D7KL37-F1
#
_entry.id   AF-A0A9D7KL37-F1
#
_cell.length_a   1.000
_cell.length_b   1.000
_cell.length_c   1.000
_cell.angle_alpha   90.00
_cell.angle_beta   90.00
_cell.angle_gamma   90.00
#
_symmetry.space_group_name_H-M   'P 1'
#
loop_
_entity.id
_entity.type
_entity.pdbx_description
1 polymer ?
#
loop_
_entity_poly.entity_id
_entity_poly.type
_entity_poly.pdbx_seq_one_letter_code
_entity_poly.pdbx_strand_id
1 'polypeptide(L)'
;MFTLKHLSLLFVIIVSTEVYAQFDTVVFSKEGYFSYESIVYMGDQNNDGYDDFVLSIRPDPSLVAGFATFFYGGNPISNDSLFSIPFQAPRAVSACDWNRDGYRDIIVETASPPNPIKFQVYFGGPQIDTISDHTFYFSFRTVQIIP
;
A
#
# COMPACT_ATOMS: atom_id res chain seq x y z
N MET A 1 10.99 -65.55 2.12
CA MET A 1 10.69 -65.05 0.76
C MET A 1 9.54 -64.05 0.91
N PHE A 2 9.86 -62.79 1.18
CA PHE A 2 8.88 -61.72 1.36
C PHE A 2 8.41 -61.26 -0.02
N THR A 3 7.11 -61.33 -0.29
CA THR A 3 6.54 -61.02 -1.60
C THR A 3 6.46 -59.51 -1.78
N LEU A 4 6.96 -59.01 -2.93
CA LEU A 4 7.07 -57.60 -3.32
C LEU A 4 5.74 -56.79 -3.28
N LYS A 5 4.59 -57.42 -3.03
CA LYS A 5 3.26 -56.79 -3.09
C LYS A 5 2.91 -55.90 -1.91
N HIS A 6 3.70 -55.89 -0.84
CA HIS A 6 3.50 -54.98 0.30
C HIS A 6 4.42 -53.77 0.32
N LEU A 7 5.34 -53.65 -0.64
CA LEU A 7 6.24 -52.47 -0.73
C LEU A 7 5.56 -51.25 -1.36
N SER A 8 4.47 -51.46 -2.11
CA SER A 8 3.76 -50.41 -2.83
C SER A 8 3.04 -49.43 -1.90
N LEU A 9 2.54 -49.89 -0.75
CA LEU A 9 1.85 -49.02 0.21
C LEU A 9 2.83 -48.17 1.04
N LEU A 10 4.08 -48.64 1.22
CA LEU A 10 5.11 -47.93 1.96
C LEU A 10 5.73 -46.77 1.15
N PHE A 11 5.72 -46.86 -0.18
CA PHE A 11 6.27 -45.81 -1.05
C PHE A 11 5.35 -44.58 -1.15
N VAL A 12 4.05 -44.76 -0.99
CA VAL A 12 3.07 -43.64 -1.01
C VAL A 12 3.18 -42.76 0.24
N ILE A 13 3.65 -43.31 1.37
CA ILE A 13 3.84 -42.56 2.62
C ILE A 13 5.19 -41.82 2.65
N ILE A 14 6.19 -42.24 1.86
CA ILE A 14 7.48 -41.52 1.75
C ILE A 14 7.39 -40.36 0.74
N VAL A 15 6.37 -40.35 -0.12
CA VAL A 15 6.08 -39.29 -1.10
C VAL A 15 4.84 -38.47 -0.69
N SER A 16 4.48 -38.45 0.60
CA SER A 16 3.66 -37.36 1.12
C SER A 16 4.58 -36.17 1.32
N THR A 17 4.71 -35.32 0.30
CA THR A 17 5.03 -33.92 0.58
C THR A 17 3.87 -33.42 1.44
N GLU A 18 4.10 -33.25 2.73
CA GLU A 18 3.21 -32.50 3.58
C GLU A 18 3.18 -31.08 3.02
N VAL A 19 2.26 -30.82 2.09
CA VAL A 19 1.94 -29.47 1.66
C VAL A 19 1.12 -28.89 2.79
N TYR A 20 1.83 -28.46 3.84
CA TYR A 20 1.24 -27.59 4.85
C TYR A 20 0.91 -26.28 4.16
N ALA A 21 -0.33 -26.14 3.70
CA ALA A 21 -0.93 -24.84 3.51
C ALA A 21 -1.11 -24.25 4.91
N GLN A 22 -0.02 -23.75 5.49
CA GLN A 22 -0.06 -23.07 6.79
C GLN A 22 -0.73 -21.72 6.60
N PHE A 23 -2.06 -21.70 6.53
CA PHE A 23 -2.87 -20.49 6.53
C PHE A 23 -3.06 -19.89 7.94
N ASP A 24 -2.16 -20.22 8.88
CA ASP A 24 -2.20 -19.73 10.26
C ASP A 24 -1.21 -18.58 10.54
N THR A 25 -0.50 -18.09 9.53
CA THR A 25 0.47 -17.01 9.71
C THR A 25 -0.16 -15.67 9.35
N VAL A 26 -0.25 -14.77 10.33
CA VAL A 26 -0.46 -13.35 10.06
C VAL A 26 0.70 -12.89 9.17
N VAL A 27 0.43 -12.69 7.88
CA VAL A 27 1.45 -12.35 6.87
C VAL A 27 1.90 -10.89 7.01
N PHE A 28 1.07 -10.06 7.64
CA PHE A 28 1.35 -8.66 7.95
C PHE A 28 0.40 -8.16 9.06
N SER A 29 0.92 -7.39 10.01
CA SER A 29 0.08 -6.65 10.95
C SER A 29 0.64 -5.25 11.22
N LYS A 30 -0.26 -4.27 11.31
CA LYS A 30 0.08 -2.89 11.64
C LYS A 30 -0.99 -2.30 12.55
N GLU A 31 -0.55 -1.76 13.68
CA GLU A 31 -1.43 -1.00 14.56
C GLU A 31 -1.54 0.44 14.08
N GLY A 32 -2.76 1.00 14.12
CA GLY A 32 -3.00 2.38 13.72
C GLY A 32 -4.48 2.72 13.59
N TYR A 33 -4.76 4.00 13.42
CA TYR A 33 -6.10 4.48 13.09
C TYR A 33 -6.20 4.68 11.58
N PHE A 34 -7.01 3.86 10.94
CA PHE A 34 -7.13 3.82 9.48
C PHE A 34 -8.29 4.68 8.99
N SER A 35 -8.07 5.41 7.89
CA SER A 35 -9.15 6.12 7.20
C SER A 35 -10.01 5.13 6.39
N TYR A 36 -11.17 5.57 5.88
CA TYR A 36 -11.87 4.79 4.85
C TYR A 36 -10.95 4.62 3.64
N GLU A 37 -10.95 3.42 3.05
CA GLU A 37 -10.07 3.08 1.91
C GLU A 37 -8.58 3.29 2.22
N SER A 38 -8.14 2.88 3.43
CA SER A 38 -6.77 3.13 3.91
C SER A 38 -5.68 2.36 3.21
N ILE A 39 -6.00 1.38 2.35
CA ILE A 39 -5.01 0.60 1.62
C ILE A 39 -5.06 1.02 0.15
N VAL A 40 -3.95 1.57 -0.34
CA VAL A 40 -3.81 2.05 -1.70
C VAL A 40 -2.86 1.11 -2.45
N TYR A 41 -3.37 0.48 -3.51
CA TYR A 41 -2.61 -0.41 -4.38
C TYR A 41 -1.57 0.37 -5.21
N MET A 42 -0.31 -0.05 -5.13
CA MET A 42 0.80 0.57 -5.87
C MET A 42 1.32 -0.31 -7.02
N GLY A 43 0.99 -1.60 -7.04
CA GLY A 43 1.63 -2.55 -7.95
C GLY A 43 3.09 -2.81 -7.55
N ASP A 44 3.83 -3.56 -8.34
CA ASP A 44 5.24 -3.87 -8.07
C ASP A 44 6.15 -2.67 -8.40
N GLN A 45 6.66 -1.97 -7.40
CA GLN A 45 7.46 -0.75 -7.55
C GLN A 45 8.97 -1.03 -7.60
N ASN A 46 9.40 -2.22 -7.17
CA ASN A 46 10.81 -2.61 -7.11
C ASN A 46 11.18 -3.77 -8.06
N ASN A 47 10.21 -4.27 -8.84
CA ASN A 47 10.30 -5.41 -9.75
C ASN A 47 10.66 -6.73 -9.06
N ASP A 48 10.20 -6.97 -7.82
CA ASP A 48 10.44 -8.21 -7.09
C ASP A 48 9.37 -9.30 -7.32
N GLY A 49 8.34 -8.99 -8.10
CA GLY A 49 7.23 -9.87 -8.43
C GLY A 49 6.08 -9.84 -7.44
N TYR A 50 6.12 -8.97 -6.42
CA TYR A 50 5.04 -8.76 -5.47
C TYR A 50 4.46 -7.35 -5.60
N ASP A 51 3.15 -7.24 -5.45
CA ASP A 51 2.51 -5.93 -5.45
C ASP A 51 2.77 -5.19 -4.12
N ASP A 52 3.12 -3.91 -4.23
CA ASP A 52 3.34 -2.99 -3.12
C ASP A 52 2.08 -2.18 -2.77
N PHE A 53 2.11 -1.51 -1.62
CA PHE A 53 0.96 -0.76 -1.14
C PHE A 53 1.34 0.40 -0.22
N VAL A 54 0.42 1.37 -0.14
CA VAL A 54 0.47 2.47 0.84
C VAL A 54 -0.67 2.31 1.84
N LEU A 55 -0.36 2.52 3.11
CA LEU A 55 -1.35 2.66 4.17
C LEU A 55 -1.55 4.13 4.53
N SER A 56 -2.79 4.61 4.47
CA SER A 56 -3.18 5.91 5.03
C SER A 56 -3.55 5.76 6.51
N ILE A 57 -2.61 6.12 7.38
CA ILE A 57 -2.68 5.91 8.84
C ILE A 57 -2.65 7.23 9.58
N ARG A 58 -3.41 7.32 10.68
CA ARG A 58 -3.30 8.39 11.66
C ARG A 58 -2.68 7.86 12.96
N PRO A 59 -1.84 8.66 13.62
CA PRO A 59 -1.28 8.31 14.93
C PRO A 59 -2.34 8.37 16.04
N ASP A 60 -3.33 9.25 15.89
CA ASP A 60 -4.40 9.49 16.84
C ASP A 60 -5.63 10.01 16.06
N PRO A 61 -6.85 9.47 16.29
CA PRO A 61 -8.05 9.87 15.55
C PRO A 61 -8.48 11.31 15.86
N SER A 62 -8.03 11.89 16.97
CA SER A 62 -8.29 13.29 17.35
C SER A 62 -7.35 14.29 16.68
N LEU A 63 -6.23 13.82 16.11
CA LEU A 63 -5.28 14.68 15.42
C LEU A 63 -5.65 14.85 13.94
N VAL A 64 -5.32 16.04 13.43
CA VAL A 64 -5.41 16.34 11.99
C VAL A 64 -4.22 15.79 11.20
N ALA A 65 -3.18 15.32 11.88
CA ALA A 65 -2.02 14.71 11.25
C ALA A 65 -2.33 13.30 10.72
N GLY A 66 -1.70 12.93 9.62
CA GLY A 66 -1.70 11.56 9.11
C GLY A 66 -0.48 11.29 8.25
N PHE A 67 -0.37 10.03 7.81
CA PHE A 67 0.76 9.53 7.05
C PHE A 67 0.28 8.67 5.89
N ALA A 68 0.93 8.81 4.73
CA ALA A 68 0.95 7.79 3.68
C ALA A 68 2.23 6.96 3.90
N THR A 69 2.06 5.77 4.47
CA THR A 69 3.16 4.86 4.82
C THR A 69 3.29 3.79 3.74
N PHE A 70 4.42 3.80 3.03
CA PHE A 70 4.68 2.87 1.94
C PHE A 70 5.32 1.57 2.44
N PHE A 71 4.87 0.43 1.91
CA PHE A 71 5.44 -0.88 2.16
C PHE A 71 5.72 -1.58 0.85
N TYR A 72 6.89 -2.21 0.77
CA TYR A 72 7.09 -3.27 -0.22
C TYR A 72 6.22 -4.46 0.15
N GLY A 73 5.66 -5.12 -0.85
CA GLY A 73 5.03 -6.42 -0.75
C GLY A 73 6.05 -7.51 -0.42
N GLY A 74 5.65 -8.75 -0.60
CA GLY A 74 6.52 -9.91 -0.39
C GLY A 74 5.81 -11.07 0.29
N ASN A 75 6.55 -12.17 0.43
CA ASN A 75 6.12 -13.32 1.21
C ASN A 75 7.31 -13.87 2.03
N PRO A 76 7.42 -13.51 3.33
CA PRO A 76 6.51 -12.65 4.09
C PRO A 76 6.67 -11.16 3.75
N ILE A 77 5.66 -10.35 4.07
CA ILE A 77 5.72 -8.89 3.99
C ILE A 77 6.54 -8.36 5.18
N SER A 78 7.38 -7.36 4.97
CA SER A 78 8.08 -6.67 6.07
C SER A 78 7.10 -5.84 6.92
N ASN A 79 7.26 -5.90 8.25
CA ASN A 79 6.52 -4.99 9.15
C ASN A 79 7.08 -3.55 9.14
N ASP A 80 8.29 -3.39 8.62
CA ASP A 80 8.95 -2.10 8.44
C ASP A 80 8.52 -1.48 7.12
N SER A 81 7.99 -0.26 7.20
CA SER A 81 7.70 0.57 6.04
C SER A 81 8.99 1.06 5.40
N LEU A 82 9.01 1.25 4.09
CA LEU A 82 10.13 1.90 3.41
C LEU A 82 10.26 3.36 3.86
N PHE A 83 9.14 4.09 3.87
CA PHE A 83 9.06 5.47 4.37
C PHE A 83 7.62 5.83 4.76
N SER A 84 7.46 7.03 5.31
CA SER A 84 6.15 7.66 5.52
C SER A 84 6.16 9.12 5.08
N ILE A 85 5.15 9.51 4.31
CA ILE A 85 4.93 10.91 3.91
C ILE A 85 3.97 11.54 4.93
N PRO A 86 4.42 12.51 5.76
CA PRO A 86 3.55 13.18 6.70
C PRO A 86 2.68 14.23 6.01
N PHE A 87 1.43 14.34 6.44
CA PHE A 87 0.51 15.39 5.98
C PHE A 87 -0.41 15.88 7.09
N GLN A 88 -0.99 17.06 6.87
CA GLN A 88 -1.95 17.70 7.78
C GLN A 88 -3.29 17.83 7.08
N ALA A 89 -4.36 17.53 7.82
CA ALA A 89 -5.74 17.51 7.34
C ALA A 89 -5.90 16.69 6.03
N PRO A 90 -5.58 15.38 6.06
CA PRO A 90 -5.75 14.54 4.90
C PRO A 90 -7.20 14.44 4.50
N ARG A 91 -7.43 14.53 3.19
CA ARG A 91 -8.71 14.27 2.57
C ARG A 91 -8.72 12.91 1.89
N ALA A 92 -7.66 12.60 1.14
CA ALA A 92 -7.49 11.32 0.46
C ALA A 92 -6.02 11.02 0.22
N VAL A 93 -5.69 9.72 0.14
CA VAL A 93 -4.47 9.20 -0.47
C VAL A 93 -4.91 8.27 -1.59
N SER A 94 -4.38 8.46 -2.79
CA SER A 94 -4.74 7.69 -3.97
C SER A 94 -3.51 7.41 -4.82
N ALA A 95 -3.65 6.53 -5.82
CA ALA A 95 -2.55 6.20 -6.71
C ALA A 95 -2.97 5.98 -8.16
N CYS A 96 -2.18 6.48 -9.08
CA CYS A 96 -2.27 6.24 -10.52
C CYS A 96 -0.92 6.49 -11.18
N ASP A 97 -0.66 5.90 -12.35
CA ASP A 97 0.50 6.23 -13.17
C ASP A 97 0.28 7.61 -13.83
N TRP A 98 0.68 8.67 -13.13
CA TRP A 98 0.45 10.08 -13.49
C TRP A 98 1.41 10.51 -14.60
N ASN A 99 2.67 10.07 -14.54
CA ASN A 99 3.72 10.44 -15.49
C ASN A 99 3.86 9.47 -16.69
N ARG A 100 3.12 8.35 -16.70
CA ARG A 100 3.14 7.29 -17.72
C ARG A 100 4.46 6.54 -17.81
N ASP A 101 5.14 6.34 -16.70
CA ASP A 101 6.39 5.57 -16.65
C ASP A 101 6.17 4.08 -16.40
N GLY A 102 4.93 3.66 -16.18
CA GLY A 102 4.55 2.27 -15.92
C GLY A 102 4.45 1.93 -14.43
N TYR A 103 4.82 2.84 -13.54
CA TYR A 103 4.64 2.71 -12.09
C TYR A 103 3.51 3.61 -11.62
N ARG A 104 2.80 3.19 -10.58
CA ARG A 104 1.80 4.06 -9.95
C ARG A 104 2.48 5.10 -9.07
N ASP A 105 2.03 6.34 -9.18
CA ASP A 105 2.45 7.48 -8.38
C ASP A 105 1.49 7.69 -7.20
N ILE A 106 2.00 8.19 -6.08
CA ILE A 106 1.19 8.52 -4.90
C ILE A 106 0.64 9.94 -5.04
N ILE A 107 -0.65 10.11 -4.82
CA ILE A 107 -1.30 11.43 -4.77
C ILE A 107 -1.89 11.62 -3.38
N VAL A 108 -1.37 12.61 -2.66
CA VAL A 108 -1.89 13.04 -1.35
C VAL A 108 -2.71 14.31 -1.53
N GLU A 109 -3.98 14.24 -1.13
CA GLU A 109 -4.90 15.38 -1.08
C GLU A 109 -5.04 15.87 0.36
N THR A 110 -4.76 17.17 0.58
CA THR A 110 -4.92 17.83 1.88
C THR A 110 -5.84 19.03 1.77
N ALA A 111 -6.69 19.23 2.77
CA ALA A 111 -7.65 20.32 2.79
C ALA A 111 -7.68 20.98 4.17
N SER A 112 -7.24 22.24 4.24
CA SER A 112 -7.25 23.03 5.47
C SER A 112 -7.86 24.40 5.21
N PRO A 113 -9.22 24.51 5.21
CA PRO A 113 -9.91 25.77 4.99
C PRO A 113 -9.37 26.88 5.92
N PRO A 114 -9.23 28.12 5.43
CA PRO A 114 -9.72 28.64 4.15
C PRO A 114 -8.77 28.40 2.96
N ASN A 115 -7.67 27.67 3.15
CA ASN A 115 -6.71 27.44 2.07
C ASN A 115 -7.30 26.56 0.97
N PRO A 116 -6.86 26.74 -0.29
CA PRO A 116 -7.16 25.80 -1.37
C PRO A 116 -6.78 24.37 -0.98
N ILE A 117 -7.49 23.41 -1.58
CA ILE A 117 -7.08 22.01 -1.51
C ILE A 117 -5.71 21.89 -2.18
N LYS A 118 -4.77 21.23 -1.51
CA LYS A 118 -3.42 20.99 -2.03
C LYS A 118 -3.30 19.52 -2.41
N PHE A 119 -2.84 19.28 -3.63
CA PHE A 119 -2.46 17.98 -4.14
C PHE A 119 -0.94 17.91 -4.24
N GLN A 120 -0.37 16.84 -3.71
CA GLN A 120 1.04 16.52 -3.83
C GLN A 120 1.17 15.16 -4.50
N VAL A 121 1.91 15.12 -5.61
CA VAL A 121 2.24 13.90 -6.36
C VAL A 121 3.67 13.51 -6.03
N TYR A 122 3.89 12.22 -5.82
CA TYR A 122 5.18 11.59 -5.58
C TYR A 122 5.32 10.46 -6.58
N PHE A 123 6.31 10.53 -7.45
CA PHE A 123 6.51 9.55 -8.50
C PHE A 123 6.89 8.19 -7.93
N GLY A 124 6.34 7.15 -8.54
CA GLY A 124 6.58 5.76 -8.21
C GLY A 124 7.88 5.22 -8.78
N GLY A 125 7.99 3.90 -8.75
CA GLY A 125 9.08 3.12 -9.29
C GLY A 125 10.28 2.98 -8.34
N PRO A 126 11.40 2.43 -8.84
CA PRO A 126 12.54 2.04 -7.99
C PRO A 126 13.25 3.21 -7.27
N GLN A 127 12.93 4.46 -7.64
CA GLN A 127 13.47 5.67 -7.05
C GLN A 127 12.44 6.44 -6.21
N ILE A 128 11.27 5.86 -5.95
CA ILE A 128 10.22 6.46 -5.13
C ILE A 128 10.76 6.98 -3.79
N ASP A 129 10.42 8.22 -3.44
CA ASP A 129 10.88 8.87 -2.22
C ASP A 129 9.80 9.74 -1.55
N THR A 130 10.20 10.58 -0.58
CA THR A 130 9.29 11.42 0.21
C THR A 130 9.25 12.88 -0.25
N ILE A 131 9.89 13.20 -1.37
CA ILE A 131 9.94 14.52 -1.97
C ILE A 131 8.88 14.57 -3.07
N SER A 132 8.00 15.58 -3.00
CA SER A 132 6.94 15.70 -3.99
C SER A 132 7.48 16.25 -5.31
N ASP A 133 7.24 15.54 -6.40
CA ASP A 133 7.60 15.94 -7.76
C ASP A 133 6.69 17.05 -8.30
N HIS A 134 5.40 16.98 -7.97
CA HIS A 134 4.42 17.98 -8.37
C HIS A 134 3.51 18.40 -7.23
N THR A 135 3.29 19.71 -7.11
CA THR A 135 2.30 20.27 -6.19
C THR A 135 1.39 21.24 -6.93
N PHE A 136 0.08 21.07 -6.78
CA PHE A 136 -0.92 21.97 -7.35
C PHE A 136 -2.09 22.18 -6.39
N TYR A 137 -2.89 23.21 -6.67
CA TYR A 137 -3.94 23.67 -5.79
C TYR A 137 -5.28 23.73 -6.51
N PHE A 138 -6.35 23.37 -5.82
CA PHE A 138 -7.72 23.52 -6.30
C PHE A 138 -8.52 24.43 -5.35
N SER A 139 -9.15 25.45 -5.92
CA SER A 139 -10.08 26.33 -5.22
C SER A 139 -11.46 26.21 -5.84
N PHE A 140 -12.48 26.00 -5.00
CA PHE A 140 -13.86 26.19 -5.44
C PHE A 140 -14.06 27.68 -5.74
N ARG A 141 -14.19 28.06 -7.02
CA ARG A 141 -14.76 29.36 -7.36
C ARG A 141 -16.25 29.25 -7.13
N THR A 142 -16.80 30.05 -6.22
CA THR A 142 -18.25 30.22 -6.14
C THR A 142 -18.71 30.82 -7.47
N VAL A 143 -19.33 30.02 -8.32
CA VAL A 143 -20.10 30.57 -9.44
C VAL A 143 -21.27 31.30 -8.80
N GLN A 144 -21.21 32.62 -8.77
CA GLN A 144 -22.38 33.44 -8.50
C GLN A 144 -23.37 33.11 -9.63
N ILE A 145 -24.41 32.34 -9.33
CA ILE A 145 -25.57 32.26 -10.20
C ILE A 145 -26.21 33.64 -10.10
N ILE A 146 -25.88 34.52 -11.05
CA ILE A 146 -26.57 35.79 -11.21
C ILE A 146 -27.99 35.41 -11.66
N PRO A 147 -29.05 35.82 -10.93
CA PRO A 147 -30.42 35.50 -11.29
C PRO A 147 -30.82 36.05 -12.65
#